data_AF-A0A930TZH3-F1
#
_entry.id   AF-A0A930TZH3-F1
#
_cell.length_a   1.000
_cell.length_b   1.000
_cell.length_c   1.000
_cell.angle_alpha   90.00
_cell.angle_beta   90.00
_cell.angle_gamma   90.00
#
_symmetry.space_group_name_H-M   'P 1'
#
loop_
_entity.id
_entity.type
_entity.pdbx_description
1 polymer ?
#
loop_
_entity_poly.entity_id
_entity_poly.type
_entity_poly.pdbx_seq_one_letter_code
_entity_poly.pdbx_strand_id
1 'polypeptide(L)'
;MLVDALTLPQDTFLETELCIVGAGPAGIAIAREFIGHPTSVCLLESGGLEPRADLEQLCETETIGQPCSIGPETRCRKFGGTSNFWCINIGGGQWGVRLAPLSAIDFEQRDWIAHSGWPFDRAALDPYYERAQKVCCAGPFAYEAEDWTTERSPVLPLDPETWRTHIYQFGLRDVYAHEYRQEIQQSPTITAYIHANVLERRQQFSV
;
A
#
# COMPACT_ATOMS: atom_id res chain seq x y z
N MET A 1 9.12 -2.61 17.59
CA MET A 1 9.57 -1.33 18.21
C MET A 1 9.39 -0.15 17.23
N LEU A 2 9.24 1.10 17.70
CA LEU A 2 9.28 2.32 16.85
C LEU A 2 10.36 3.29 17.38
N VAL A 3 11.25 3.75 16.51
CA VAL A 3 12.39 4.61 16.83
C VAL A 3 12.33 5.87 15.96
N ASP A 4 12.62 7.03 16.56
CA ASP A 4 12.83 8.26 15.79
C ASP A 4 14.29 8.35 15.37
N ALA A 5 14.56 8.28 14.06
CA ALA A 5 15.91 8.31 13.52
C ALA A 5 16.66 9.62 13.83
N LEU A 6 15.95 10.73 14.11
CA LEU A 6 16.55 12.01 14.52
C LEU A 6 17.22 11.95 15.89
N THR A 7 16.92 10.92 16.68
CA THR A 7 17.51 10.70 18.01
C THR A 7 18.72 9.77 17.97
N LEU A 8 19.01 9.14 16.84
CA LEU A 8 20.16 8.26 16.68
C LEU A 8 21.44 9.10 16.52
N PRO A 9 22.57 8.66 17.10
CA PRO A 9 23.87 9.23 16.79
C PRO A 9 24.15 9.19 15.28
N GLN A 10 24.88 10.19 14.79
CA GLN A 10 25.41 10.16 13.43
C GLN A 10 26.26 8.89 13.22
N ASP A 11 26.23 8.35 12.01
CA ASP A 11 26.95 7.13 11.61
C ASP A 11 26.54 5.86 12.38
N THR A 12 25.33 5.85 12.96
CA THR A 12 24.73 4.63 13.52
C THR A 12 24.61 3.54 12.45
N PHE A 13 25.19 2.38 12.73
CA PHE A 13 25.08 1.20 11.88
C PHE A 13 23.92 0.31 12.36
N LEU A 14 23.02 -0.06 11.45
CA LEU A 14 21.88 -0.93 11.73
C LEU A 14 22.04 -2.23 10.93
N GLU A 15 22.18 -3.35 11.64
CA GLU A 15 22.20 -4.68 11.04
C GLU A 15 20.80 -5.31 11.08
N THR A 16 20.37 -5.85 9.95
CA THR A 16 19.06 -6.51 9.80
C THR A 16 19.12 -7.49 8.63
N GLU A 17 18.30 -8.53 8.68
CA GLU A 17 18.17 -9.48 7.57
C GLU A 17 17.27 -8.95 6.44
N LEU A 18 16.28 -8.11 6.77
CA LEU A 18 15.38 -7.50 5.79
C LEU A 18 15.21 -6.01 6.07
N CYS A 19 15.56 -5.18 5.08
CA CYS A 19 15.28 -3.75 5.11
C CYS A 19 14.16 -3.40 4.13
N ILE A 20 13.07 -2.83 4.65
CA ILE A 20 11.91 -2.37 3.89
C ILE A 20 11.94 -0.84 3.88
N VAL A 21 11.98 -0.24 2.70
CA VAL A 21 11.99 1.22 2.53
C VAL A 21 10.59 1.70 2.17
N GLY A 22 9.98 2.44 3.09
CA GLY A 22 8.65 3.03 3.01
C GLY A 22 7.63 2.31 3.89
N ALA A 23 7.02 3.02 4.85
CA ALA A 23 5.94 2.51 5.70
C ALA A 23 4.55 2.88 5.14
N GLY A 24 4.38 2.77 3.83
CA GLY A 24 3.07 2.82 3.18
C GLY A 24 2.33 1.48 3.23
N PRO A 25 1.17 1.35 2.57
CA PRO A 25 0.35 0.13 2.63
C PRO A 25 1.11 -1.14 2.25
N ALA A 26 1.91 -1.09 1.18
CA ALA A 26 2.71 -2.24 0.73
C ALA A 26 3.84 -2.60 1.71
N GLY A 27 4.61 -1.62 2.19
CA GLY A 27 5.71 -1.87 3.12
C GLY A 27 5.22 -2.39 4.47
N ILE A 28 4.11 -1.84 4.97
CA ILE A 28 3.42 -2.35 6.16
C ILE A 28 2.92 -3.78 5.93
N ALA A 29 2.29 -4.06 4.79
CA ALA A 29 1.82 -5.41 4.47
C ALA A 29 2.97 -6.43 4.47
N ILE A 30 4.11 -6.10 3.86
CA ILE A 30 5.31 -6.96 3.88
C ILE A 30 5.82 -7.14 5.31
N ALA A 31 5.99 -6.05 6.07
CA ALA A 31 6.50 -6.14 7.44
C ALA A 31 5.64 -7.04 8.33
N ARG A 32 4.31 -6.98 8.18
CA ARG A 32 3.37 -7.78 8.95
C ARG A 32 3.49 -9.27 8.70
N GLU A 33 3.89 -9.70 7.50
CA GLU A 33 4.13 -11.12 7.20
C GLU A 33 5.28 -11.73 8.02
N PHE A 34 6.16 -10.89 8.58
CA PHE A 34 7.26 -11.31 9.44
C PHE A 34 6.94 -11.22 10.94
N ILE A 35 5.73 -10.80 11.34
CA ILE A 35 5.33 -10.81 12.75
C ILE A 35 5.29 -12.26 13.25
N GLY A 36 6.00 -12.53 14.35
CA GLY A 36 6.14 -13.88 14.91
C GLY A 36 7.18 -14.76 14.18
N HIS A 37 7.80 -14.26 13.10
CA HIS A 37 8.94 -14.91 12.47
C HIS A 37 10.25 -14.46 13.16
N PRO A 38 11.28 -15.33 13.26
CA PRO A 38 12.57 -14.96 13.85
C PRO A 38 13.40 -13.94 13.05
N THR A 39 12.99 -13.62 11.81
CA THR A 39 13.74 -12.70 10.93
C THR A 39 13.70 -11.28 11.47
N SER A 40 14.88 -10.69 11.62
CA SER A 40 15.03 -9.28 11.97
C SER A 40 14.65 -8.38 10.79
N VAL A 41 13.70 -7.47 11.00
CA VAL A 41 13.19 -6.56 9.97
C VAL A 41 13.36 -5.10 10.40
N CYS A 42 13.94 -4.30 9.51
CA CYS A 42 14.02 -2.85 9.60
C CYS A 42 13.02 -2.22 8.63
N LEU A 43 12.03 -1.48 9.15
CA LEU A 43 11.07 -0.72 8.34
C LEU A 43 11.41 0.76 8.42
N LEU A 44 11.82 1.37 7.30
CA LEU A 44 12.22 2.77 7.25
C LEU A 44 11.10 3.63 6.68
N GLU A 45 10.73 4.70 7.38
CA GLU A 45 9.81 5.72 6.89
C GLU A 45 10.47 7.09 6.90
N SER A 46 10.39 7.76 5.75
CA SER A 46 10.92 9.09 5.53
C SER A 46 10.31 10.16 6.45
N GLY A 47 9.03 9.99 6.78
CA GLY A 47 8.23 10.88 7.59
C GLY A 47 8.08 10.48 9.06
N GLY A 48 7.35 11.29 9.81
CA GLY A 48 6.98 11.05 11.19
C GLY A 48 5.63 10.36 11.37
N LEU A 49 5.04 10.52 12.56
CA LEU A 49 3.62 10.21 12.81
C LEU A 49 2.70 11.39 12.49
N GLU A 50 3.25 12.60 12.54
CA GLU A 50 2.58 13.86 12.24
C GLU A 50 3.20 14.51 11.00
N PRO A 51 2.43 15.30 10.25
CA PRO A 51 2.92 16.04 9.09
C PRO A 51 4.01 17.05 9.49
N ARG A 52 4.95 17.27 8.57
CA ARG A 52 6.07 18.20 8.73
C ARG A 52 6.35 18.89 7.41
N ALA A 53 6.24 20.22 7.41
CA ALA A 53 6.35 21.03 6.20
C ALA A 53 7.70 20.85 5.48
N ASP A 54 8.79 20.71 6.23
CA ASP A 54 10.13 20.51 5.67
C ASP A 54 10.30 19.14 4.98
N LEU A 55 9.58 18.12 5.45
CA LEU A 55 9.55 16.80 4.79
C LEU A 55 8.57 16.79 3.61
N GLU A 56 7.43 17.46 3.73
CA GLU A 56 6.45 17.59 2.65
C GLU A 56 7.01 18.34 1.43
N GLN A 57 7.92 19.30 1.65
CA GLN A 57 8.64 19.98 0.57
C GLN A 57 9.39 19.00 -0.35
N LEU A 58 9.87 17.87 0.19
CA LEU A 58 10.52 16.82 -0.59
C LEU A 58 9.56 16.03 -1.51
N CYS A 59 8.25 16.31 -1.43
CA CYS A 59 7.22 15.79 -2.33
C CYS A 59 6.80 16.83 -3.40
N GLU A 60 7.44 17.99 -3.47
CA GLU A 60 7.19 18.96 -4.53
C GLU A 60 7.45 18.34 -5.90
N THR A 61 6.52 18.54 -6.82
CA THR A 61 6.65 18.07 -8.20
C THR A 61 6.22 19.16 -9.17
N GLU A 62 6.92 19.25 -10.29
CA GLU A 62 6.53 20.09 -11.41
C GLU A 62 5.68 19.26 -12.39
N THR A 63 4.52 19.79 -12.79
CA THR A 63 3.67 19.16 -13.81
C THR A 63 3.74 19.96 -15.10
N ILE A 64 4.15 19.32 -16.19
CA ILE A 64 4.18 19.90 -17.54
C ILE A 64 3.04 19.29 -18.36
N GLY A 65 2.29 20.13 -19.09
CA GLY A 65 1.17 19.70 -19.92
C GLY A 65 -0.17 19.84 -19.21
N GLN A 66 -0.94 18.76 -19.13
CA GLN A 66 -2.25 18.78 -18.47
C GLN A 66 -2.07 18.99 -16.96
N PRO A 67 -2.66 20.03 -16.36
CA PRO A 67 -2.57 20.25 -14.92
C PRO A 67 -3.10 19.04 -14.15
N CYS A 68 -2.24 18.47 -13.31
CA CYS A 68 -2.56 17.37 -12.42
C CYS A 68 -1.92 17.67 -11.07
N SER A 69 -2.69 17.56 -9.98
CA SER A 69 -2.18 17.78 -8.62
C SER A 69 -1.36 16.57 -8.16
N ILE A 70 -0.23 16.34 -8.81
CA ILE A 70 0.83 15.46 -8.31
C ILE A 70 1.67 16.36 -7.41
N GLY A 71 1.92 15.95 -6.16
CA GLY A 71 2.63 16.79 -5.18
C GLY A 71 2.31 16.43 -3.73
N PRO A 72 2.53 17.36 -2.77
CA PRO A 72 2.23 17.14 -1.34
C PRO A 72 0.77 16.73 -1.07
N GLU A 73 -0.15 17.15 -1.93
CA GLU A 73 -1.58 16.81 -1.87
C GLU A 73 -1.88 15.32 -2.13
N THR A 74 -0.97 14.61 -2.79
CA THR A 74 -1.15 13.20 -3.20
C THR A 74 0.00 12.29 -2.79
N ARG A 75 0.98 12.81 -2.04
CA ARG A 75 2.11 12.06 -1.48
C ARG A 75 2.24 12.37 0.00
N CYS A 76 2.25 11.33 0.83
CA CYS A 76 2.31 11.48 2.27
C CYS A 76 3.61 10.87 2.80
N ARG A 77 4.48 11.70 3.39
CA ARG A 77 5.65 11.25 4.15
C ARG A 77 5.24 11.13 5.60
N LYS A 78 4.59 10.01 5.92
CA LYS A 78 4.08 9.70 7.26
C LYS A 78 3.93 8.20 7.35
N PHE A 79 3.99 7.65 8.57
CA PHE A 79 3.63 6.25 8.78
C PHE A 79 2.20 5.98 8.26
N GLY A 80 2.02 4.89 7.52
CA GLY A 80 0.80 4.60 6.75
C GLY A 80 0.86 5.07 5.30
N GLY A 81 1.75 6.01 4.96
CA GLY A 81 1.94 6.53 3.62
C GLY A 81 0.65 7.09 3.02
N THR A 82 0.37 6.75 1.77
CA THR A 82 -0.80 7.26 1.03
C THR A 82 -2.15 6.85 1.60
N SER A 83 -2.22 5.87 2.51
CA SER A 83 -3.49 5.55 3.17
C SER A 83 -4.03 6.76 3.95
N ASN A 84 -3.16 7.60 4.50
CA ASN A 84 -3.57 8.83 5.20
C ASN A 84 -4.44 9.77 4.35
N PHE A 85 -4.40 9.66 3.02
CA PHE A 85 -5.21 10.46 2.09
C PHE A 85 -6.42 9.73 1.51
N TRP A 86 -6.67 8.49 1.91
CA TRP A 86 -7.87 7.76 1.52
C TRP A 86 -9.11 8.47 2.08
N CYS A 87 -9.98 8.91 1.18
CA CYS A 87 -11.04 9.87 1.48
C CYS A 87 -12.44 9.40 1.06
N ILE A 88 -12.63 8.10 0.86
CA ILE A 88 -13.95 7.55 0.56
C ILE A 88 -14.69 7.28 1.86
N ASN A 89 -15.83 7.94 2.07
CA ASN A 89 -16.71 7.66 3.20
C ASN A 89 -17.39 6.32 2.97
N ILE A 90 -17.18 5.37 3.89
CA ILE A 90 -17.70 4.00 3.82
C ILE A 90 -18.80 3.74 4.86
N GLY A 91 -19.32 4.81 5.49
CA GLY A 91 -20.31 4.76 6.55
C GLY A 91 -19.68 4.69 7.96
N GLY A 92 -20.50 4.88 8.98
CA GLY A 92 -20.07 4.72 10.39
C GLY A 92 -18.98 5.69 10.86
N GLY A 93 -18.74 6.80 10.14
CA GLY A 93 -17.64 7.72 10.42
C GLY A 93 -16.27 7.23 9.95
N GLN A 94 -16.23 6.12 9.20
CA GLN A 94 -15.01 5.52 8.68
C GLN A 94 -14.71 6.01 7.26
N TRP A 95 -13.42 5.98 6.94
CA TRP A 95 -12.90 6.38 5.64
C TRP A 95 -12.02 5.27 5.07
N GLY A 96 -11.95 5.23 3.75
CA GLY A 96 -11.28 4.14 3.07
C GLY A 96 -10.98 4.45 1.61
N VAL A 97 -10.70 3.38 0.88
CA VAL A 97 -10.34 3.38 -0.53
C VAL A 97 -11.14 2.32 -1.27
N ARG A 98 -11.40 2.54 -2.55
CA ARG A 98 -11.96 1.52 -3.44
C ARG A 98 -10.85 0.56 -3.82
N LEU A 99 -11.15 -0.71 -3.72
CA LEU A 99 -10.28 -1.80 -4.11
C LEU A 99 -10.98 -2.60 -5.20
N ALA A 100 -10.22 -2.99 -6.21
CA ALA A 100 -10.61 -3.98 -7.20
C ALA A 100 -9.36 -4.77 -7.61
N PRO A 101 -9.49 -6.08 -7.87
CA PRO A 101 -8.42 -6.83 -8.49
C PRO A 101 -8.19 -6.35 -9.93
N LEU A 102 -6.96 -6.53 -10.43
CA LEU A 102 -6.69 -6.35 -11.84
C LEU A 102 -7.46 -7.41 -12.66
N SER A 103 -7.82 -7.07 -13.88
CA SER A 103 -8.48 -7.96 -14.84
C SER A 103 -7.45 -8.72 -15.68
N ALA A 104 -7.85 -9.82 -16.32
CA ALA A 104 -6.92 -10.65 -17.12
C ALA A 104 -6.18 -9.85 -18.21
N ILE A 105 -6.86 -8.88 -18.83
CA ILE A 105 -6.30 -8.01 -19.89
C ILE A 105 -5.18 -7.08 -19.38
N ASP A 106 -5.07 -6.86 -18.07
CA ASP A 106 -3.98 -6.08 -17.46
C ASP A 106 -2.65 -6.84 -17.47
N PHE A 107 -2.69 -8.17 -17.58
CA PHE A 107 -1.52 -9.04 -17.60
C PHE A 107 -1.00 -9.31 -19.02
N GLU A 108 -1.81 -9.01 -20.04
CA GLU A 108 -1.49 -9.31 -21.44
C GLU A 108 -0.39 -8.41 -22.01
N GLN A 109 0.48 -9.03 -22.81
CA GLN A 109 1.47 -8.32 -23.60
C GLN A 109 0.81 -7.56 -24.76
N ARG A 110 1.31 -6.36 -25.04
CA ARG A 110 0.90 -5.50 -26.15
C ARG A 110 2.12 -5.22 -27.03
N ASP A 111 2.04 -5.58 -28.30
CA ASP A 111 3.11 -5.37 -29.28
C ASP A 111 3.47 -3.88 -29.46
N TRP A 112 2.52 -2.98 -29.25
CA TRP A 112 2.72 -1.53 -29.32
C TRP A 112 3.23 -0.86 -28.02
N ILE A 113 3.41 -1.61 -26.91
CA ILE A 113 3.93 -1.06 -25.65
C ILE A 113 5.18 -1.83 -25.23
N ALA A 114 6.33 -1.15 -25.24
CA ALA A 114 7.59 -1.74 -24.79
C ALA A 114 7.50 -2.22 -23.33
N HIS A 115 8.04 -3.41 -23.06
CA HIS A 115 8.03 -4.05 -21.74
C HIS A 115 6.63 -4.24 -21.12
N SER A 116 5.59 -4.34 -21.96
CA SER A 116 4.26 -4.72 -21.49
C SER A 116 4.13 -6.24 -21.32
N GLY A 117 3.07 -6.64 -20.61
CA GLY A 117 2.84 -8.01 -20.21
C GLY A 117 3.50 -8.33 -18.89
N TRP A 118 2.79 -9.09 -18.06
CA TRP A 118 3.31 -9.61 -16.81
C TRP A 118 3.95 -10.99 -17.03
N PRO A 119 4.93 -11.40 -16.21
CA PRO A 119 5.56 -12.72 -16.35
C PRO A 119 4.67 -13.89 -15.89
N PHE A 120 3.44 -13.60 -15.44
CA PHE A 120 2.43 -14.54 -14.99
C PHE A 120 1.04 -14.01 -15.33
N ASP A 121 0.03 -14.87 -15.28
CA ASP A 121 -1.36 -14.52 -15.53
C ASP A 121 -2.07 -13.98 -14.27
N ARG A 122 -3.34 -13.59 -14.45
CA ARG A 122 -4.19 -13.13 -13.34
C ARG A 122 -4.34 -14.20 -12.25
N ALA A 123 -4.45 -15.47 -12.63
CA ALA A 123 -4.70 -16.56 -11.68
C ALA A 123 -3.56 -16.71 -10.66
N ALA A 124 -2.32 -16.37 -11.06
CA ALA A 124 -1.19 -16.33 -10.14
C ALA A 124 -1.38 -15.36 -8.95
N LEU A 125 -2.21 -14.31 -9.09
CA LEU A 125 -2.49 -13.35 -8.02
C LEU A 125 -3.71 -13.68 -7.17
N ASP A 126 -4.60 -14.57 -7.58
CA ASP A 126 -5.84 -14.89 -6.85
C ASP A 126 -5.62 -15.26 -5.37
N PRO A 127 -4.69 -16.16 -4.99
CA PRO A 127 -4.44 -16.46 -3.58
C PRO A 127 -3.89 -15.26 -2.80
N TYR A 128 -3.23 -14.31 -3.48
CA TYR A 128 -2.70 -13.10 -2.87
C TYR A 128 -3.77 -12.02 -2.72
N TYR A 129 -4.73 -11.94 -3.65
CA TYR A 129 -5.87 -11.05 -3.51
C TYR A 129 -6.75 -11.46 -2.32
N GLU A 130 -7.02 -12.75 -2.14
CA GLU A 130 -7.75 -13.25 -0.96
C GLU A 130 -7.06 -12.88 0.35
N ARG A 131 -5.73 -12.97 0.40
CA ARG A 131 -4.93 -12.54 1.56
C ARG A 131 -4.97 -11.03 1.75
N ALA A 132 -4.85 -10.28 0.67
CA ALA A 132 -4.89 -8.82 0.69
C ALA A 132 -6.22 -8.29 1.24
N GLN A 133 -7.34 -8.99 1.02
CA GLN A 133 -8.63 -8.61 1.61
C GLN A 133 -8.57 -8.50 3.15
N LYS A 134 -7.82 -9.39 3.81
CA LYS A 134 -7.64 -9.35 5.27
C LYS A 134 -6.78 -8.17 5.70
N VAL A 135 -5.73 -7.86 4.94
CA VAL A 135 -4.85 -6.70 5.18
C VAL A 135 -5.55 -5.37 4.91
N CYS A 136 -6.50 -5.35 3.98
CA CYS A 136 -7.28 -4.16 3.67
C CYS A 136 -8.53 -4.03 4.54
N CYS A 137 -8.89 -5.05 5.32
CA CYS A 137 -10.15 -5.15 6.04
C CYS A 137 -11.38 -4.99 5.12
N ALA A 138 -11.32 -5.55 3.91
CA ALA A 138 -12.33 -5.36 2.87
C ALA A 138 -13.42 -6.45 2.83
N GLY A 139 -13.34 -7.46 3.71
CA GLY A 139 -14.31 -8.56 3.77
C GLY A 139 -13.91 -9.75 2.89
N PRO A 140 -14.87 -10.59 2.45
CA PRO A 140 -14.57 -11.74 1.60
C PRO A 140 -14.13 -11.30 0.19
N PHE A 141 -13.34 -12.13 -0.48
CA PHE A 141 -12.98 -11.92 -1.89
C PHE A 141 -14.20 -12.22 -2.78
N ALA A 142 -15.00 -11.19 -3.07
CA ALA A 142 -16.30 -11.27 -3.74
C ALA A 142 -16.48 -10.06 -4.66
N TYR A 143 -15.99 -10.17 -5.89
CA TYR A 143 -15.93 -9.04 -6.84
C TYR A 143 -16.86 -9.22 -8.05
N GLU A 144 -17.62 -10.32 -8.09
CA GLU A 144 -18.62 -10.56 -9.12
C GLU A 144 -19.97 -9.96 -8.70
N ALA A 145 -20.79 -9.59 -9.69
CA ALA A 145 -22.05 -8.88 -9.43
C ALA A 145 -23.05 -9.77 -8.68
N GLU A 146 -23.02 -11.07 -8.94
CA GLU A 146 -23.89 -12.09 -8.38
C GLU A 146 -23.76 -12.16 -6.84
N ASP A 147 -22.56 -11.94 -6.31
CA ASP A 147 -22.29 -11.95 -4.87
C ASP A 147 -23.01 -10.83 -4.11
N TRP A 148 -23.39 -9.75 -4.81
CA TRP A 148 -23.96 -8.52 -4.23
C TRP A 148 -25.37 -8.21 -4.70
N THR A 149 -25.91 -9.04 -5.60
CA THR A 149 -27.23 -8.82 -6.19
C THR A 149 -28.32 -9.12 -5.17
N THR A 150 -29.18 -8.14 -4.91
CA THR A 150 -30.36 -8.28 -4.05
C THR A 150 -31.53 -7.53 -4.65
N GLU A 151 -32.74 -7.67 -4.08
CA GLU A 151 -33.90 -6.86 -4.48
C GLU A 151 -33.65 -5.34 -4.38
N ARG A 152 -32.74 -4.91 -3.49
CA ARG A 152 -32.37 -3.50 -3.30
C ARG A 152 -31.20 -3.06 -4.17
N SER A 153 -30.50 -4.03 -4.77
CA SER A 153 -29.27 -3.83 -5.55
C SER A 153 -29.31 -4.70 -6.81
N PRO A 154 -30.31 -4.56 -7.69
CA PRO A 154 -30.38 -5.38 -8.89
C PRO A 154 -29.26 -4.98 -9.87
N VAL A 155 -28.73 -5.95 -10.61
CA VAL A 155 -27.86 -5.67 -11.76
C VAL A 155 -28.66 -4.90 -12.81
N LEU A 156 -28.02 -3.94 -13.47
CA LEU A 156 -28.66 -3.20 -14.56
C LEU A 156 -28.99 -4.17 -15.71
N PRO A 157 -30.19 -4.09 -16.32
CA PRO A 157 -30.60 -4.98 -17.41
C PRO A 157 -29.96 -4.57 -18.74
N LEU A 158 -28.63 -4.66 -18.80
CA LEU A 158 -27.82 -4.38 -19.98
C LEU A 158 -27.45 -5.69 -20.68
N ASP A 159 -27.13 -5.60 -21.97
CA ASP A 159 -26.67 -6.74 -22.76
C ASP A 159 -25.35 -7.29 -22.21
N PRO A 160 -25.30 -8.54 -21.70
CA PRO A 160 -24.11 -9.10 -21.06
C PRO A 160 -22.96 -9.38 -22.03
N GLU A 161 -23.22 -9.48 -23.34
CA GLU A 161 -22.16 -9.64 -24.35
C GLU A 161 -21.38 -8.33 -24.58
N THR A 162 -22.01 -7.19 -24.26
CA THR A 162 -21.43 -5.86 -24.44
C THR A 162 -20.99 -5.22 -23.13
N TRP A 163 -21.73 -5.46 -22.04
CA TRP A 163 -21.55 -4.79 -20.76
C TRP A 163 -21.35 -5.80 -19.63
N ARG A 164 -20.35 -5.53 -18.79
CA ARG A 164 -20.12 -6.29 -17.56
C ARG A 164 -20.18 -5.38 -16.34
N THR A 165 -20.89 -5.83 -15.31
CA THR A 165 -20.92 -5.14 -14.02
C THR A 165 -19.75 -5.64 -13.16
N HIS A 166 -18.92 -4.72 -12.68
CA HIS A 166 -17.82 -5.01 -11.76
C HIS A 166 -18.08 -4.36 -10.41
N ILE A 167 -17.70 -5.06 -9.34
CA ILE A 167 -17.84 -4.57 -7.98
C ILE A 167 -16.54 -3.92 -7.54
N TYR A 168 -16.64 -2.80 -6.82
CA TYR A 168 -15.57 -2.30 -5.98
C TYR A 168 -15.91 -2.61 -4.54
N GLN A 169 -14.94 -3.14 -3.80
CA GLN A 169 -15.04 -3.25 -2.36
C GLN A 169 -14.25 -2.12 -1.70
N PHE A 170 -14.39 -1.96 -0.39
CA PHE A 170 -13.76 -0.85 0.33
C PHE A 170 -12.81 -1.35 1.39
N GLY A 171 -11.57 -0.84 1.36
CA GLY A 171 -10.58 -1.08 2.41
C GLY A 171 -10.53 0.06 3.43
N LEU A 172 -10.14 -0.26 4.67
CA LEU A 172 -10.06 0.71 5.76
C LEU A 172 -8.78 1.55 5.69
N ARG A 173 -8.90 2.86 5.92
CA ARG A 173 -7.77 3.77 6.04
C ARG A 173 -6.97 3.56 7.32
N ASP A 174 -7.66 3.66 8.45
CA ASP A 174 -7.02 3.98 9.72
C ASP A 174 -6.16 2.84 10.27
N VAL A 175 -6.42 1.60 9.83
CA VAL A 175 -5.67 0.38 10.17
C VAL A 175 -4.17 0.49 9.89
N TYR A 176 -3.79 1.18 8.82
CA TYR A 176 -2.39 1.37 8.45
C TYR A 176 -1.66 2.38 9.34
N ALA A 177 -2.36 3.39 9.86
CA ALA A 177 -1.77 4.43 10.71
C ALA A 177 -1.78 4.06 12.21
N HIS A 178 -2.70 3.20 12.64
CA HIS A 178 -2.90 2.87 14.06
C HIS A 178 -2.67 1.40 14.36
N GLU A 179 -3.58 0.50 13.99
CA GLU A 179 -3.58 -0.91 14.38
C GLU A 179 -2.30 -1.63 13.92
N TYR A 180 -1.96 -1.52 12.63
CA TYR A 180 -0.77 -2.17 12.09
C TYR A 180 0.53 -1.56 12.59
N ARG A 181 0.50 -0.26 12.91
CA ARG A 181 1.63 0.38 13.60
C ARG A 181 1.83 -0.21 14.99
N GLN A 182 0.75 -0.43 15.75
CA GLN A 182 0.82 -1.04 17.08
C GLN A 182 1.33 -2.48 17.00
N GLU A 183 0.85 -3.28 16.04
CA GLU A 183 1.34 -4.64 15.81
C GLU A 183 2.86 -4.66 15.53
N ILE A 184 3.33 -3.79 14.64
CA ILE A 184 4.76 -3.64 14.32
C ILE A 184 5.56 -3.15 15.55
N GLN A 185 5.01 -2.23 16.33
CA GLN A 185 5.63 -1.73 17.55
C GLN A 185 5.83 -2.83 18.60
N GLN A 186 4.86 -3.74 18.72
CA GLN A 186 4.86 -4.84 19.68
C GLN A 186 5.71 -6.03 19.23
N SER A 187 6.01 -6.15 17.93
CA SER A 187 6.88 -7.21 17.43
C SER A 187 8.31 -7.11 18.01
N PRO A 188 8.88 -8.22 18.52
CA PRO A 188 10.25 -8.24 19.04
C PRO A 188 11.31 -8.25 17.93
N THR A 189 10.93 -8.64 16.71
CA THR A 189 11.86 -8.81 15.58
C THR A 189 11.76 -7.69 14.53
N ILE A 190 10.76 -6.81 14.65
CA ILE A 190 10.56 -5.69 13.73
C ILE A 190 10.86 -4.38 14.43
N THR A 191 11.74 -3.58 13.85
CA THR A 191 11.98 -2.19 14.27
C THR A 191 11.61 -1.24 13.14
N ALA A 192 10.64 -0.37 13.41
CA ALA A 192 10.29 0.73 12.51
C ALA A 192 11.08 1.99 12.89
N TYR A 193 11.67 2.65 11.91
CA TYR A 193 12.35 3.94 12.06
C TYR A 193 11.58 5.00 11.29
N ILE A 194 11.12 6.05 11.99
CA ILE A 194 10.52 7.24 11.38
C ILE A 194 11.57 8.34 11.22
N HIS A 195 11.31 9.31 10.35
CA HIS A 195 12.26 10.33 9.91
C HIS A 195 13.55 9.76 9.29
N ALA A 196 13.47 8.55 8.74
CA ALA A 196 14.57 7.80 8.14
C ALA A 196 14.53 7.96 6.60
N ASN A 197 15.04 9.09 6.11
CA ASN A 197 15.16 9.35 4.68
C ASN A 197 16.29 8.52 4.07
N VAL A 198 15.96 7.58 3.18
CA VAL A 198 16.95 6.80 2.42
C VAL A 198 17.47 7.64 1.25
N LEU A 199 18.78 7.90 1.23
CA LEU A 199 19.43 8.74 0.22
C LEU A 199 20.17 7.93 -0.85
N GLU A 200 20.70 6.76 -0.47
CA GLU A 200 21.49 5.92 -1.36
C GLU A 200 21.26 4.45 -1.04
N ARG A 201 21.26 3.62 -2.08
CA ARG A 201 21.34 2.16 -1.96
C ARG A 201 22.61 1.70 -2.65
N ARG A 202 23.52 1.10 -1.89
CA ARG A 202 24.70 0.42 -2.43
C ARG A 202 24.47 -1.08 -2.42
N GLN A 203 24.64 -1.73 -3.56
CA GLN A 203 24.73 -3.19 -3.63
C GLN A 203 26.19 -3.57 -3.84
N GLN A 204 26.75 -4.33 -2.91
CA GLN A 204 28.00 -5.04 -3.13
C GLN A 204 27.65 -6.43 -3.67
N PHE A 205 27.89 -6.64 -4.96
CA PHE A 205 27.89 -7.99 -5.50
C PHE A 205 29.22 -8.63 -5.13
N SER A 206 29.19 -9.68 -4.31
CA SER A 206 30.33 -10.59 -4.20
C SER A 206 30.47 -11.29 -5.55
N VAL A 207 31.53 -10.95 -6.29
CA VAL A 207 31.95 -11.69 -7.50
C VAL A 207 32.58 -13.01 -7.09
#